data_AF-A0A2W4M3V7-F1
#
_entry.id   AF-A0A2W4M3V7-F1
#
_cell.length_a   1.000
_cell.length_b   1.000
_cell.length_c   1.000
_cell.angle_alpha   90.00
_cell.angle_beta   90.00
_cell.angle_gamma   90.00
#
_symmetry.space_group_name_H-M   'P 1'
#
loop_
_entity.id
_entity.type
_entity.pdbx_description
1 polymer ?
#
loop_
_entity_poly.entity_id
_entity_poly.type
_entity_poly.pdbx_seq_one_letter_code
_entity_poly.pdbx_strand_id
1 'polypeptide(L)'
;MLEINDFNAIRISLASPEDILGWSHGEVTKPETINYRTLKPERDGLFCERIFGPQKDWECYCGKYKRVRYKGVVCDKCGVEVTRSKVRRDRMGHITLASPVSHIWFVKGTPSRLGLLLDISPRNLERVLYFASYIITSVDEDMKNALRVQIQEEYKEKRERIQKEAEEKRIELSSQLTQDLGGMESAQVSTQRRIEEDYRAQREAITAEGERLRSDLEEKSGEVAEEDIIFRGVTLVEEGELITEKTLDALDELLDQELEQLEARRQRDLADAETLTDAERERKEYEATQERERLQESLQRQLDTLLREEKEKLELLDGIKLKRILTEQEYRQLRELAPGAFKADMGAGAIRDLIVRTVDLEKMADELQTEVHTTQGQRRKKATKRLRVVEAFRKSGNRPEWMILTVLPVIPPELRPMVQLDGGRFATSDLNDLYRRVINRNNRLKRLMELNAPEIIVRNEKRMLQEAGPGRIEKARARGGGPAKGQPRPKNMRQNPQ
;
A
#
# COMPACT_ATOMS: atom_id res chain seq x y z
N MET A 1 54.49 -16.12 41.15
CA MET A 1 54.24 -14.78 40.58
C MET A 1 55.17 -14.63 39.40
N LEU A 2 54.62 -14.66 38.19
CA LEU A 2 55.33 -14.32 36.96
C LEU A 2 54.29 -13.62 36.08
N GLU A 3 54.11 -12.33 36.30
CA GLU A 3 53.50 -11.42 35.33
C GLU A 3 54.49 -10.28 35.11
N ILE A 4 55.52 -10.55 34.30
CA ILE A 4 56.24 -9.47 33.62
C ILE A 4 55.32 -9.10 32.45
N ASN A 5 54.50 -8.07 32.66
CA ASN A 5 53.58 -7.57 31.67
C ASN A 5 54.33 -6.68 30.65
N ASP A 6 55.13 -7.30 29.79
CA ASP A 6 55.70 -6.65 28.60
C ASP A 6 54.66 -6.68 27.47
N PHE A 7 53.55 -5.96 27.62
CA PHE A 7 52.63 -5.70 26.52
C PHE A 7 52.86 -4.30 25.94
N ASN A 8 53.06 -4.20 24.62
CA ASN A 8 53.26 -2.92 23.94
C ASN A 8 51.94 -2.16 23.69
N ALA A 9 50.81 -2.87 23.56
CA ALA A 9 49.51 -2.27 23.31
C ALA A 9 48.35 -3.23 23.68
N ILE A 10 47.18 -2.65 23.99
CA ILE A 10 45.92 -3.38 24.16
C ILE A 10 44.99 -3.00 23.01
N ARG A 11 44.48 -4.00 22.30
CA ARG A 11 43.55 -3.83 21.18
C ARG A 11 42.13 -4.24 21.58
N ILE A 12 41.14 -3.45 21.15
CA ILE A 12 39.71 -3.75 21.31
C ILE A 12 39.09 -3.79 19.91
N SER A 13 38.32 -4.85 19.63
CA SER A 13 37.57 -5.03 18.38
C SER A 13 36.17 -5.57 18.64
N LEU A 14 35.34 -5.60 17.60
CA LEU A 14 34.05 -6.29 17.68
C LEU A 14 34.30 -7.80 17.74
N ALA A 15 33.49 -8.49 18.53
CA ALA A 15 33.53 -9.94 18.63
C ALA A 15 32.64 -10.53 17.53
N SER A 16 33.21 -11.36 16.66
CA SER A 16 32.42 -12.15 15.73
C SER A 16 31.66 -13.26 16.48
N PRO A 17 30.58 -13.82 15.90
CA PRO A 17 29.92 -14.99 16.48
C PRO A 17 30.88 -16.18 16.66
N GLU A 18 31.86 -16.32 15.76
CA GLU A 18 32.89 -17.37 15.79
C GLU A 18 33.87 -17.14 16.96
N ASP A 19 34.29 -15.90 17.20
CA ASP A 19 35.14 -15.57 18.35
C ASP A 19 34.43 -15.88 19.68
N ILE A 20 33.14 -15.53 19.78
CA ILE A 20 32.33 -15.80 20.98
C ILE A 20 32.22 -17.31 21.23
N LEU A 21 32.05 -18.11 20.18
CA LEU A 21 32.05 -19.57 20.27
C LEU A 21 33.43 -20.10 20.66
N GLY A 22 34.51 -19.54 20.12
CA GLY A 22 35.88 -19.91 20.47
C GLY A 22 36.25 -19.65 21.93
N TRP A 23 35.66 -18.63 22.56
CA TRP A 23 35.81 -18.37 23.98
C TRP A 23 34.97 -19.31 24.87
N SER A 24 33.94 -19.90 24.29
CA SER A 24 32.93 -20.60 25.05
C SER A 24 33.32 -22.03 25.36
N HIS A 25 33.06 -22.43 26.61
CA HIS A 25 33.25 -23.81 27.07
C HIS A 25 31.93 -24.63 27.05
N GLY A 26 30.84 -24.04 26.55
CA GLY A 26 29.55 -24.73 26.40
C GLY A 26 28.33 -23.79 26.34
N GLU A 27 27.25 -24.29 25.74
CA GLU A 27 25.97 -23.58 25.66
C GLU A 27 25.18 -23.70 26.97
N VAL A 28 24.67 -22.57 27.46
CA VAL A 28 23.74 -22.52 28.59
C VAL A 28 22.31 -22.61 28.06
N THR A 29 21.73 -23.82 28.12
CA THR A 29 20.38 -24.07 27.59
C THR A 29 19.30 -23.82 28.64
N LYS A 30 19.63 -23.98 29.92
CA LYS A 30 18.67 -23.99 31.02
C LYS A 30 18.69 -22.69 31.85
N PRO A 31 17.53 -22.13 32.20
CA PRO A 31 17.44 -20.91 33.03
C PRO A 31 17.69 -21.19 34.52
N GLU A 32 17.81 -22.46 34.93
CA GLU A 32 18.03 -22.82 36.32
C GLU A 32 19.44 -22.43 36.80
N THR A 33 19.55 -22.11 38.09
CA THR A 33 20.81 -21.71 38.72
C THR A 33 21.39 -22.84 39.55
N ILE A 34 20.87 -23.03 40.76
CA ILE A 34 21.25 -24.06 41.71
C ILE A 34 19.99 -24.77 42.21
N ASN A 35 20.13 -26.02 42.59
CA ASN A 35 19.05 -26.78 43.21
C ASN A 35 18.86 -26.32 44.66
N TYR A 36 17.64 -25.99 45.05
CA TYR A 36 17.35 -25.48 46.40
C TYR A 36 17.54 -26.51 47.51
N ARG A 37 17.49 -27.82 47.21
CA ARG A 37 17.68 -28.89 48.20
C ARG A 37 19.14 -29.27 48.34
N THR A 38 19.81 -29.51 47.22
CA THR A 38 21.20 -30.03 47.23
C THR A 38 22.25 -28.92 47.24
N LEU A 39 21.84 -27.66 47.01
CA LEU A 39 22.71 -26.49 46.84
C LEU A 39 23.73 -26.64 45.71
N LYS A 40 23.60 -27.68 44.88
CA LYS A 40 24.48 -27.94 43.75
C LYS A 40 23.97 -27.21 42.49
N PRO A 41 24.89 -26.76 41.62
CA PRO A 41 24.50 -26.21 40.32
C PRO A 41 23.69 -27.21 39.49
N GLU A 42 22.69 -26.70 38.79
CA GLU A 42 21.93 -27.50 37.83
C GLU A 42 22.76 -27.74 36.55
N ARG A 43 22.59 -28.91 35.93
CA ARG A 43 23.27 -29.25 34.67
C ARG A 43 22.73 -28.37 33.54
N ASP A 44 23.62 -27.87 32.69
CA ASP A 44 23.34 -26.95 31.56
C ASP A 44 22.73 -25.60 31.96
N GLY A 45 22.65 -25.32 33.26
CA GLY A 45 22.19 -24.06 33.83
C GLY A 45 23.28 -23.00 33.94
N LEU A 46 22.92 -21.85 34.51
CA LEU A 46 23.79 -20.68 34.60
C LEU A 46 25.05 -20.87 35.45
N PHE A 47 25.10 -21.89 36.31
CA PHE A 47 26.24 -22.18 37.18
C PHE A 47 26.89 -23.55 36.87
N CYS A 48 26.50 -24.18 35.75
CA CYS A 48 26.88 -25.55 35.41
C CYS A 48 28.40 -25.77 35.48
N GLU A 49 28.81 -26.78 36.26
CA GLU A 49 30.24 -27.12 36.43
C GLU A 49 30.88 -27.68 35.15
N ARG A 50 30.09 -28.32 34.28
CA ARG A 50 30.57 -28.84 33.00
C ARG A 50 31.07 -27.73 32.09
N ILE A 51 30.40 -26.58 32.11
CA ILE A 51 30.70 -25.41 31.27
C ILE A 51 31.77 -24.55 31.95
N PHE A 52 31.52 -24.14 33.19
CA PHE A 52 32.32 -23.13 33.86
C PHE A 52 33.48 -23.69 34.69
N GLY A 53 33.52 -25.00 34.94
CA GLY A 53 34.50 -25.66 35.79
C GLY A 53 33.98 -25.99 37.20
N PRO A 54 34.75 -26.75 37.99
CA PRO A 54 34.30 -27.34 39.25
C PRO A 54 34.12 -26.30 40.37
N GLN A 55 33.13 -26.47 41.24
CA GLN A 55 32.89 -25.56 42.36
C GLN A 55 33.97 -25.69 43.46
N LYS A 56 34.51 -26.90 43.65
CA LYS A 56 35.58 -27.20 44.60
C LYS A 56 36.84 -27.63 43.85
N ASP A 57 38.00 -27.30 44.41
CA ASP A 57 39.28 -27.67 43.82
C ASP A 57 39.41 -29.19 43.67
N TRP A 58 39.74 -29.63 42.45
CA TRP A 58 40.02 -31.03 42.13
C TRP A 58 38.87 -32.00 42.46
N GLU A 59 37.62 -31.55 42.41
CA GLU A 59 36.43 -32.37 42.62
C GLU A 59 35.43 -32.19 41.48
N CYS A 60 35.00 -33.30 40.87
CA CYS A 60 33.94 -33.27 39.87
C CYS A 60 32.53 -33.29 40.52
N TYR A 61 31.51 -32.79 39.80
CA TYR A 61 30.12 -32.71 40.26
C TYR A 61 29.56 -33.96 40.96
N CYS A 62 29.81 -35.14 40.38
CA CYS A 62 29.31 -36.42 40.89
C CYS A 62 30.18 -37.04 41.99
N GLY A 63 31.37 -36.49 42.23
CA GLY A 63 32.33 -37.01 43.21
C GLY A 63 33.07 -38.30 42.79
N LYS A 64 32.94 -38.78 41.54
CA LYS A 64 33.70 -39.94 41.01
C LYS A 64 35.21 -39.70 41.09
N TYR A 65 35.66 -38.55 40.61
CA TYR A 65 37.05 -38.13 40.65
C TYR A 65 37.21 -37.02 41.70
N LYS A 66 38.14 -37.24 42.64
CA LYS A 66 38.48 -36.32 43.73
C LYS A 66 40.00 -36.31 43.95
N ARG A 67 40.53 -35.17 44.42
CA ARG A 67 41.95 -34.91 44.71
C ARG A 67 42.79 -34.66 43.46
N VAL A 68 43.96 -34.06 43.68
CA VAL A 68 44.90 -33.56 42.64
C VAL A 68 45.35 -34.65 41.66
N ARG A 69 45.33 -35.93 42.05
CA ARG A 69 45.77 -37.06 41.22
C ARG A 69 45.03 -37.20 39.87
N TYR A 70 43.81 -36.67 39.77
CA TYR A 70 43.00 -36.70 38.55
C TYR A 70 43.02 -35.36 37.79
N LYS A 71 44.04 -34.52 38.00
CA LYS A 71 44.19 -33.23 37.33
C LYS A 71 44.04 -33.38 35.81
N GLY A 72 43.13 -32.59 35.23
CA GLY A 72 42.87 -32.55 33.78
C GLY A 72 41.99 -33.67 33.25
N VAL A 73 41.56 -34.63 34.09
CA VAL A 73 40.63 -35.69 33.67
C VAL A 73 39.22 -35.12 33.56
N VAL A 74 38.58 -35.32 32.41
CA VAL A 74 37.15 -35.01 32.21
C VAL A 74 36.33 -36.21 32.64
N CYS A 75 35.37 -36.01 33.56
CA CYS A 75 34.62 -37.11 34.13
C CYS A 75 33.59 -37.72 33.16
N ASP A 76 33.65 -39.02 32.88
CA ASP A 76 32.70 -39.71 31.97
C ASP A 76 31.22 -39.60 32.41
N LYS A 77 30.94 -39.47 33.72
CA LYS A 77 29.56 -39.42 34.26
C LYS A 77 28.93 -38.03 34.28
N CYS A 78 29.74 -36.99 34.45
CA CYS A 78 29.23 -35.62 34.61
C CYS A 78 29.85 -34.60 33.65
N GLY A 79 30.85 -34.97 32.86
CA GLY A 79 31.55 -34.13 31.90
C GLY A 79 32.37 -33.01 32.54
N VAL A 80 32.52 -32.99 33.87
CA VAL A 80 33.28 -31.94 34.57
C VAL A 80 34.76 -32.26 34.55
N GLU A 81 35.55 -31.29 34.12
CA GLU A 81 37.00 -31.35 34.18
C GLU A 81 37.50 -31.11 35.61
N VAL A 82 38.38 -31.99 36.07
CA VAL A 82 38.97 -31.90 37.41
C VAL A 82 40.14 -30.91 37.39
N THR A 83 39.85 -29.66 37.74
CA THR A 83 40.81 -28.56 37.81
C THR A 83 40.58 -27.69 39.07
N ARG A 84 41.28 -26.56 39.19
CA ARG A 84 41.05 -25.59 40.27
C ARG A 84 39.74 -24.83 40.04
N SER A 85 39.03 -24.48 41.10
CA SER A 85 37.79 -23.69 41.02
C SER A 85 38.00 -22.31 40.40
N LYS A 86 39.22 -21.77 40.49
CA LYS A 86 39.63 -20.47 39.90
C LYS A 86 39.25 -20.32 38.42
N VAL A 87 39.18 -21.41 37.66
CA VAL A 87 38.76 -21.35 36.24
C VAL A 87 37.33 -20.80 36.06
N ARG A 88 36.48 -20.85 37.10
CA ARG A 88 35.11 -20.28 37.11
C ARG A 88 35.09 -18.75 37.07
N ARG A 89 36.25 -18.10 37.17
CA ARG A 89 36.43 -16.67 36.93
C ARG A 89 36.76 -16.33 35.49
N ASP A 90 37.29 -17.29 34.73
CA ASP A 90 37.88 -17.06 33.40
C ASP A 90 37.05 -17.71 32.27
N ARG A 91 36.42 -18.87 32.53
CA ARG A 91 35.66 -19.62 31.52
C ARG A 91 34.34 -18.93 31.17
N MET A 92 34.17 -18.58 29.90
CA MET A 92 32.92 -18.05 29.36
C MET A 92 31.98 -19.17 28.88
N GLY A 93 30.68 -18.91 28.97
CA GLY A 93 29.63 -19.70 28.32
C GLY A 93 29.04 -18.93 27.14
N HIS A 94 28.12 -19.53 26.40
CA HIS A 94 27.35 -18.81 25.39
C HIS A 94 25.89 -19.27 25.36
N ILE A 95 25.04 -18.48 24.71
CA ILE A 95 23.65 -18.81 24.40
C ILE A 95 23.46 -18.61 22.89
N THR A 96 23.02 -19.66 22.21
CA THR A 96 22.67 -19.56 20.78
C THR A 96 21.25 -19.03 20.65
N LEU A 97 21.12 -17.85 20.06
CA LEU A 97 19.84 -17.16 19.92
C LEU A 97 19.04 -17.73 18.75
N ALA A 98 17.75 -18.00 18.97
CA ALA A 98 16.83 -18.48 17.95
C ALA A 98 16.50 -17.40 16.89
N SER A 99 16.66 -16.12 17.26
CA SER A 99 16.55 -14.99 16.36
C SER A 99 17.71 -14.04 16.62
N PRO A 100 18.33 -13.45 15.58
CA PRO A 100 19.35 -12.43 15.76
C PRO A 100 18.82 -11.23 16.57
N VAL A 101 19.68 -10.63 17.38
CA VAL A 101 19.37 -9.50 18.26
C VAL A 101 20.39 -8.39 18.04
N SER A 102 19.95 -7.15 17.82
CA SER A 102 20.87 -6.03 17.64
C SER A 102 21.49 -5.58 18.97
N HIS A 103 22.79 -5.27 18.95
CA HIS A 103 23.45 -4.73 20.13
C HIS A 103 23.07 -3.26 20.34
N ILE A 104 22.63 -2.92 21.55
CA ILE A 104 21.99 -1.62 21.82
C ILE A 104 22.91 -0.41 21.57
N TRP A 105 24.23 -0.57 21.75
CA TRP A 105 25.20 0.52 21.57
C TRP A 105 25.22 1.04 20.14
N PHE A 106 25.12 0.16 19.15
CA PHE A 106 25.16 0.55 17.75
C PHE A 106 23.83 1.12 17.25
N VAL A 107 22.74 0.84 17.98
CA VAL A 107 21.39 1.33 17.68
C VAL A 107 21.10 2.64 18.39
N LYS A 108 21.16 2.67 19.73
CA LYS A 108 20.77 3.81 20.58
C LYS A 108 21.90 4.76 20.93
N GLY A 109 23.15 4.43 20.57
CA GLY A 109 24.26 5.37 20.69
C GLY A 109 23.98 6.65 19.88
N THR A 110 24.35 7.81 20.40
CA THR A 110 24.21 9.09 19.70
C THR A 110 25.58 9.54 19.16
N PRO A 111 25.83 9.50 17.85
CA PRO A 111 24.96 9.09 16.75
C PRO A 111 24.90 7.56 16.54
N SER A 112 23.78 7.07 15.99
CA SER A 112 23.55 5.65 15.74
C SER A 112 24.51 5.15 14.65
N ARG A 113 25.34 4.15 14.96
CA ARG A 113 26.32 3.62 14.01
C ARG A 113 25.64 2.84 12.89
N LEU A 114 24.63 2.04 13.23
CA LEU A 114 23.79 1.34 12.26
C LEU A 114 22.97 2.31 11.39
N GLY A 115 22.39 3.35 12.01
CA GLY A 115 21.65 4.37 11.27
C GLY A 115 22.51 5.13 10.27
N LEU A 116 23.73 5.52 10.66
CA LEU A 116 24.68 6.18 9.75
C LEU A 116 25.16 5.26 8.62
N LEU A 117 25.43 3.99 8.92
CA LEU A 117 25.87 3.03 7.91
C LEU A 117 24.79 2.83 6.84
N LEU A 118 23.56 2.51 7.25
CA LEU A 118 22.47 2.18 6.33
C LEU A 118 21.76 3.39 5.73
N ASP A 119 22.07 4.60 6.23
CA ASP A 119 21.35 5.86 5.98
C ASP A 119 19.87 5.87 6.40
N ILE A 120 19.59 5.23 7.53
CA ILE A 120 18.23 5.12 8.09
C ILE A 120 18.14 5.99 9.35
N SER A 121 17.03 6.72 9.50
CA SER A 121 16.82 7.53 10.71
C SER A 121 16.72 6.64 11.96
N PRO A 122 17.22 7.08 13.13
CA PRO A 122 17.18 6.24 14.35
C PRO A 122 15.77 5.79 14.76
N ARG A 123 14.76 6.65 14.55
CA ARG A 123 13.34 6.31 14.83
C ARG A 123 12.84 5.18 13.93
N ASN A 124 13.17 5.26 12.65
CA ASN A 124 12.80 4.27 11.65
C ASN A 124 13.50 2.93 11.92
N LEU A 125 14.79 2.97 12.25
CA LEU A 125 15.54 1.78 12.65
C LEU A 125 14.95 1.12 13.90
N GLU A 126 14.53 1.91 14.90
CA GLU A 126 13.86 1.39 16.11
C GLU A 126 12.54 0.68 15.76
N ARG A 127 11.71 1.27 14.90
CA ARG A 127 10.46 0.65 14.46
C ARG A 127 10.67 -0.71 13.81
N VAL A 128 11.70 -0.85 12.97
CA VAL A 128 12.03 -2.13 12.32
C VAL A 128 12.55 -3.14 13.35
N LEU A 129 13.50 -2.74 14.21
CA LEU A 129 14.12 -3.63 15.20
C LEU A 129 13.14 -4.17 16.24
N TYR A 130 12.14 -3.38 16.64
CA TYR A 130 11.12 -3.77 17.61
C TYR A 130 9.82 -4.28 16.95
N PHE A 131 9.89 -4.76 15.70
CA PHE A 131 8.80 -5.44 14.99
C PHE A 131 7.52 -4.60 14.81
N ALA A 132 7.66 -3.29 14.64
CA ALA A 132 6.54 -2.37 14.38
C ALA A 132 6.36 -2.04 12.89
N SER A 133 7.38 -2.23 12.05
CA SER A 133 7.34 -1.95 10.61
C SER A 133 8.29 -2.89 9.86
N TYR A 134 7.97 -3.19 8.60
CA TYR A 134 8.84 -3.99 7.73
C TYR A 134 9.89 -3.12 7.06
N ILE A 135 10.98 -3.73 6.61
CA ILE A 135 11.96 -3.11 5.72
C ILE A 135 12.17 -4.00 4.50
N ILE A 136 12.21 -3.40 3.32
CA ILE A 136 12.50 -4.12 2.07
C ILE A 136 14.00 -4.49 2.04
N THR A 137 14.28 -5.79 2.02
CA THR A 137 15.64 -6.38 2.06
C THR A 137 16.16 -6.74 0.67
N SER A 138 15.29 -7.12 -0.26
CA SER A 138 15.63 -7.31 -1.67
C SER A 138 14.47 -6.95 -2.58
N VAL A 139 14.80 -6.47 -3.77
CA VAL A 139 13.86 -6.19 -4.86
C VAL A 139 14.37 -6.91 -6.09
N ASP A 140 13.47 -7.62 -6.76
CA ASP A 140 13.72 -8.19 -8.07
C ASP A 140 13.19 -7.22 -9.13
N GLU A 141 14.11 -6.53 -9.80
CA GLU A 141 13.74 -5.52 -10.79
C GLU A 141 13.15 -6.13 -12.06
N ASP A 142 13.49 -7.38 -12.40
CA ASP A 142 12.97 -8.05 -13.59
C ASP A 142 11.49 -8.43 -13.40
N MET A 143 11.16 -9.05 -12.27
CA MET A 143 9.76 -9.33 -11.91
C MET A 143 8.93 -8.04 -11.77
N LYS A 144 9.53 -6.99 -11.20
CA LYS A 144 8.86 -5.68 -11.08
C LYS A 144 8.57 -5.07 -12.45
N ASN A 145 9.51 -5.13 -13.39
CA ASN A 145 9.31 -4.62 -14.74
C ASN A 145 8.29 -5.45 -15.53
N ALA A 146 8.32 -6.79 -15.41
CA ALA A 146 7.32 -7.66 -16.03
C ALA A 146 5.91 -7.35 -15.53
N LEU A 147 5.75 -7.18 -14.22
CA LEU A 147 4.47 -6.81 -13.63
C LEU A 147 4.02 -5.40 -14.06
N ARG A 148 4.94 -4.45 -14.22
CA ARG A 148 4.62 -3.12 -14.76
C ARG A 148 3.97 -3.24 -16.14
N VAL A 149 4.58 -4.02 -17.03
CA VAL A 149 4.06 -4.24 -18.39
C VAL A 149 2.69 -4.91 -18.33
N GLN A 150 2.54 -5.95 -17.51
CA GLN A 150 1.27 -6.66 -17.34
C GLN A 150 0.13 -5.73 -16.89
N ILE A 151 0.39 -4.86 -15.90
CA ILE A 151 -0.60 -3.87 -15.43
C ILE A 151 -0.96 -2.90 -16.56
N GLN A 152 0.03 -2.39 -17.29
CA GLN A 152 -0.21 -1.46 -18.39
C GLN A 152 -1.05 -2.09 -19.50
N GLU A 153 -0.79 -3.35 -19.85
CA GLU A 153 -1.55 -4.11 -20.84
C GLU A 153 -2.99 -4.36 -20.37
N GLU A 154 -3.18 -4.83 -19.13
CA GLU A 154 -4.51 -5.06 -18.55
C GLU A 154 -5.39 -3.79 -18.58
N TYR A 155 -4.82 -2.65 -18.19
CA TYR A 155 -5.54 -1.37 -18.21
C TYR A 155 -5.73 -0.81 -19.62
N LYS A 156 -4.82 -1.09 -20.55
CA LYS A 156 -5.01 -0.78 -21.98
C LYS A 156 -6.21 -1.54 -22.55
N GLU A 157 -6.28 -2.85 -22.34
CA GLU A 157 -7.41 -3.68 -22.80
C GLU A 157 -8.75 -3.23 -22.21
N LYS A 158 -8.78 -2.90 -20.90
CA LYS A 158 -10.00 -2.36 -20.26
C LYS A 158 -10.45 -1.05 -20.89
N ARG A 159 -9.53 -0.13 -21.20
CA ARG A 159 -9.85 1.14 -21.87
C ARG A 159 -10.40 0.90 -23.28
N GLU A 160 -9.74 0.03 -24.05
CA GLU A 160 -10.20 -0.32 -25.41
C GLU A 160 -11.60 -0.95 -25.40
N ARG A 161 -11.90 -1.81 -24.42
CA ARG A 161 -13.24 -2.40 -24.27
C ARG A 161 -14.31 -1.34 -24.01
N ILE A 162 -14.08 -0.45 -23.04
CA ILE A 162 -15.05 0.62 -22.71
C ILE A 162 -15.23 1.58 -23.89
N GLN A 163 -14.15 1.92 -24.60
CA GLN A 163 -14.22 2.73 -25.80
C GLN A 163 -15.05 2.07 -26.91
N LYS A 164 -14.87 0.76 -27.13
CA LYS A 164 -15.68 0.01 -28.10
C LYS A 164 -17.16 -0.02 -27.72
N GLU A 165 -17.48 -0.31 -26.45
CA GLU A 165 -18.87 -0.31 -25.97
C GLU A 165 -19.54 1.06 -26.12
N ALA A 166 -18.81 2.16 -25.89
CA ALA A 166 -19.32 3.51 -26.08
C ALA A 166 -19.48 3.87 -27.56
N GLU A 167 -18.56 3.42 -28.42
CA GLU A 167 -18.64 3.61 -29.87
C GLU A 167 -19.85 2.88 -30.48
N GLU A 168 -20.09 1.63 -30.07
CA GLU A 168 -21.24 0.84 -30.49
C GLU A 168 -22.56 1.54 -30.13
N LYS A 169 -22.69 2.03 -28.89
CA LYS A 169 -23.87 2.81 -28.45
C LYS A 169 -24.03 4.11 -29.23
N ARG A 170 -22.93 4.77 -29.57
CA ARG A 170 -22.96 6.00 -30.37
C ARG A 170 -23.46 5.73 -31.79
N ILE A 171 -23.01 4.63 -32.40
CA ILE A 171 -23.48 4.19 -33.72
C ILE A 171 -24.97 3.81 -33.67
N GLU A 172 -25.39 3.07 -32.65
CA GLU A 172 -26.79 2.69 -32.45
C GLU A 172 -27.71 3.92 -32.35
N LEU A 173 -27.34 4.90 -31.50
CA LEU A 173 -28.11 6.13 -31.35
C LEU A 173 -28.15 6.95 -32.65
N SER A 174 -27.04 6.99 -33.39
CA SER A 174 -26.99 7.65 -34.70
C SER A 174 -27.91 6.95 -35.70
N SER A 175 -27.94 5.62 -35.72
CA SER A 175 -28.81 4.85 -36.60
C SER A 175 -30.29 5.05 -36.26
N GLN A 176 -30.62 5.09 -34.96
CA GLN A 176 -31.98 5.38 -34.49
C GLN A 176 -32.43 6.78 -34.92
N LEU A 177 -31.57 7.79 -34.76
CA LEU A 177 -31.88 9.14 -35.21
C LEU A 177 -32.13 9.19 -36.73
N THR A 178 -31.27 8.55 -37.54
CA THR A 178 -31.49 8.50 -39.00
C THR A 178 -32.81 7.81 -39.36
N GLN A 179 -33.19 6.75 -38.65
CA GLN A 179 -34.46 6.06 -38.87
C GLN A 179 -35.67 6.93 -38.47
N ASP A 180 -35.59 7.62 -37.33
CA ASP A 180 -36.65 8.53 -36.86
C ASP A 180 -36.84 9.70 -37.84
N LEU A 181 -35.74 10.33 -38.28
CA LEU A 181 -35.77 11.42 -39.25
C LEU A 181 -36.37 10.98 -40.60
N GLY A 182 -35.96 9.82 -41.11
CA GLY A 182 -36.52 9.27 -42.35
C GLY A 182 -38.01 8.92 -42.22
N GLY A 183 -38.45 8.46 -41.05
CA GLY A 183 -39.86 8.24 -40.74
C GLY A 183 -40.66 9.56 -40.79
N MET A 184 -40.14 10.61 -40.18
CA MET A 184 -40.74 11.96 -40.18
C MET A 184 -40.82 12.57 -41.59
N GLU A 185 -39.76 12.47 -42.39
CA GLU A 185 -39.76 12.92 -43.78
C GLU A 185 -40.84 12.20 -44.60
N SER A 186 -40.98 10.88 -44.43
CA SER A 186 -42.02 10.12 -45.11
C SER A 186 -43.44 10.53 -44.70
N ALA A 187 -43.63 10.85 -43.42
CA ALA A 187 -44.90 11.33 -42.88
C ALA A 187 -45.23 12.74 -43.40
N GLN A 188 -44.25 13.63 -43.50
CA GLN A 188 -44.39 14.97 -44.06
C GLN A 188 -44.83 14.90 -45.53
N VAL A 189 -44.14 14.09 -46.34
CA VAL A 189 -44.49 13.89 -47.77
C VAL A 189 -45.90 13.32 -47.91
N SER A 190 -46.31 12.39 -47.05
CA SER A 190 -47.68 11.84 -47.08
C SER A 190 -48.74 12.89 -46.72
N THR A 191 -48.44 13.78 -45.76
CA THR A 191 -49.33 14.85 -45.32
C THR A 191 -49.46 15.92 -46.40
N GLN A 192 -48.35 16.31 -47.02
CA GLN A 192 -48.34 17.23 -48.17
C GLN A 192 -49.16 16.68 -49.34
N ARG A 193 -48.99 15.40 -49.69
CA ARG A 193 -49.80 14.75 -50.73
C ARG A 193 -51.29 14.80 -50.42
N ARG A 194 -51.70 14.50 -49.19
CA ARG A 194 -53.11 14.57 -48.79
C ARG A 194 -53.68 15.98 -48.94
N ILE A 195 -52.94 17.00 -48.50
CA ILE A 195 -53.36 18.41 -48.66
C ILE A 195 -53.48 18.79 -50.14
N GLU A 196 -52.55 18.34 -50.98
CA GLU A 196 -52.57 18.57 -52.44
C GLU A 196 -53.78 17.89 -53.10
N GLU A 197 -54.10 16.65 -52.71
CA GLU A 197 -55.27 15.89 -53.17
C GLU A 197 -56.58 16.55 -52.75
N ASP A 198 -56.70 16.96 -51.48
CA ASP A 198 -57.87 17.65 -50.94
C ASP A 198 -58.09 19.01 -51.65
N TYR A 199 -57.01 19.77 -51.85
CA TYR A 199 -57.04 21.02 -52.61
C TYR A 199 -57.51 20.80 -54.05
N ARG A 200 -56.98 19.79 -54.72
CA ARG A 200 -57.36 19.46 -56.10
C ARG A 200 -58.84 19.09 -56.20
N ALA A 201 -59.35 18.25 -55.29
CA ALA A 201 -60.75 17.85 -55.27
C ALA A 201 -61.68 19.04 -55.00
N GLN A 202 -61.33 19.93 -54.08
CA GLN A 202 -62.12 21.12 -53.77
C GLN A 202 -62.08 22.14 -54.92
N ARG A 203 -60.92 22.34 -55.54
CA ARG A 203 -60.76 23.20 -56.72
C ARG A 203 -61.62 22.71 -57.88
N GLU A 204 -61.52 21.42 -58.22
CA GLU A 204 -62.34 20.80 -59.28
C GLU A 204 -63.84 20.93 -59.00
N ALA A 205 -64.27 20.80 -57.73
CA ALA A 205 -65.66 21.00 -57.34
C ALA A 205 -66.14 22.46 -57.52
N ILE A 206 -65.34 23.44 -57.08
CA ILE A 206 -65.65 24.88 -57.23
C ILE A 206 -65.71 25.28 -58.69
N THR A 207 -64.73 24.87 -59.49
CA THR A 207 -64.70 25.18 -60.93
C THR A 207 -65.87 24.54 -61.65
N ALA A 208 -66.22 23.28 -61.32
CA ALA A 208 -67.37 22.63 -61.94
C ALA A 208 -68.73 23.24 -61.52
N GLU A 209 -68.85 23.70 -60.26
CA GLU A 209 -70.03 24.40 -59.76
C GLU A 209 -70.18 25.77 -60.44
N GLY A 210 -69.08 26.51 -60.57
CA GLY A 210 -69.02 27.78 -61.28
C GLY A 210 -69.29 27.65 -62.78
N GLU A 211 -68.70 26.67 -63.47
CA GLU A 211 -68.96 26.41 -64.89
C GLU A 211 -70.42 26.05 -65.17
N ARG A 212 -71.07 25.27 -64.27
CA ARG A 212 -72.51 24.96 -64.37
C ARG A 212 -73.36 26.22 -64.22
N LEU A 213 -73.12 27.00 -63.16
CA LEU A 213 -73.88 28.22 -62.91
C LEU A 213 -73.65 29.27 -64.03
N ARG A 214 -72.43 29.34 -64.56
CA ARG A 214 -72.07 30.17 -65.72
C ARG A 214 -72.85 29.74 -66.97
N SER A 215 -72.91 28.44 -67.26
CA SER A 215 -73.70 27.89 -68.38
C SER A 215 -75.19 28.19 -68.21
N ASP A 216 -75.74 28.05 -67.00
CA ASP A 216 -77.15 28.31 -66.69
C ASP A 216 -77.49 29.81 -66.81
N LEU A 217 -76.57 30.71 -66.45
CA LEU A 217 -76.71 32.16 -66.60
C LEU A 217 -76.51 32.65 -68.04
N GLU A 218 -75.63 32.01 -68.82
CA GLU A 218 -75.47 32.28 -70.26
C GLU A 218 -76.73 31.89 -71.05
N GLU A 219 -77.41 30.79 -70.67
CA GLU A 219 -78.67 30.35 -71.30
C GLU A 219 -79.86 31.28 -70.99
N LYS A 220 -79.87 31.89 -69.80
CA LYS A 220 -80.89 32.83 -69.32
C LYS A 220 -80.55 34.32 -69.56
N SER A 221 -79.54 34.59 -70.39
CA SER A 221 -79.08 35.95 -70.66
C SER A 221 -80.17 36.79 -71.35
N GLY A 222 -80.54 37.92 -70.72
CA GLY A 222 -81.61 38.80 -71.21
C GLY A 222 -83.01 38.54 -70.62
N GLU A 223 -83.15 37.55 -69.72
CA GLU A 223 -84.37 37.27 -68.96
C GLU A 223 -84.31 37.88 -67.55
N VAL A 224 -85.48 38.00 -66.89
CA VAL A 224 -85.62 38.51 -65.53
C VAL A 224 -85.51 37.33 -64.55
N ALA A 225 -84.69 37.46 -63.51
CA ALA A 225 -84.49 36.40 -62.52
C ALA A 225 -85.79 36.09 -61.75
N GLU A 226 -86.24 34.83 -61.80
CA GLU A 226 -87.46 34.35 -61.13
C GLU A 226 -87.26 34.05 -59.64
N GLU A 227 -86.01 33.83 -59.21
CA GLU A 227 -85.61 33.56 -57.83
C GLU A 227 -84.22 34.17 -57.60
N ASP A 228 -83.86 34.40 -56.33
CA ASP A 228 -82.52 34.87 -55.96
C ASP A 228 -81.44 33.87 -56.41
N ILE A 229 -80.56 34.30 -57.32
CA ILE A 229 -79.44 33.47 -57.76
C ILE A 229 -78.29 33.69 -56.79
N ILE A 230 -77.95 32.65 -56.02
CA ILE A 230 -76.95 32.72 -54.95
C ILE A 230 -75.80 31.78 -55.29
N PHE A 231 -74.56 32.30 -55.28
CA PHE A 231 -73.35 31.47 -55.34
C PHE A 231 -72.63 31.54 -54.00
N ARG A 232 -72.51 30.39 -53.33
CA ARG A 232 -71.81 30.23 -52.03
C ARG A 232 -72.16 31.28 -50.95
N GLY A 233 -73.42 31.70 -50.92
CA GLY A 233 -73.96 32.63 -49.91
C GLY A 233 -73.92 34.11 -50.30
N VAL A 234 -73.45 34.44 -51.50
CA VAL A 234 -73.55 35.79 -52.08
C VAL A 234 -74.62 35.82 -53.16
N THR A 235 -75.58 36.72 -53.03
CA THR A 235 -76.65 36.93 -54.04
C THR A 235 -76.05 37.65 -55.25
N LEU A 236 -76.09 37.01 -56.40
CA LEU A 236 -75.62 37.53 -57.68
C LEU A 236 -76.67 38.39 -58.38
N VAL A 237 -77.94 38.00 -58.24
CA VAL A 237 -79.11 38.66 -58.83
C VAL A 237 -80.29 38.48 -57.87
N GLU A 238 -80.97 39.57 -57.51
CA GLU A 238 -82.19 39.53 -56.70
C GLU A 238 -83.42 39.22 -57.59
N GLU A 239 -84.45 38.60 -57.00
CA GLU A 239 -85.72 38.30 -57.67
C GLU A 239 -86.28 39.55 -58.39
N GLY A 240 -86.40 39.50 -59.72
CA GLY A 240 -86.89 40.61 -60.54
C GLY A 240 -85.83 41.46 -61.28
N GLU A 241 -84.54 41.16 -61.16
CA GLU A 241 -83.46 41.85 -61.89
C GLU A 241 -83.05 41.18 -63.22
N LEU A 242 -82.50 41.96 -64.16
CA LEU A 242 -82.09 41.50 -65.49
C LEU A 242 -80.68 40.88 -65.47
N ILE A 243 -80.57 39.68 -66.03
CA ILE A 243 -79.28 38.98 -66.18
C ILE A 243 -78.49 39.63 -67.33
N THR A 244 -77.33 40.21 -67.03
CA THR A 244 -76.48 40.97 -67.98
C THR A 244 -75.03 40.45 -67.99
N GLU A 245 -74.20 40.85 -68.95
CA GLU A 245 -72.76 40.49 -68.94
C GLU A 245 -72.06 40.83 -67.61
N LYS A 246 -72.51 41.91 -66.93
CA LYS A 246 -72.01 42.28 -65.59
C LYS A 246 -72.28 41.22 -64.51
N THR A 247 -73.32 40.41 -64.66
CA THR A 247 -73.64 39.30 -63.73
C THR A 247 -72.72 38.10 -63.96
N LEU A 248 -72.23 37.91 -65.19
CA LEU A 248 -71.21 36.91 -65.51
C LEU A 248 -69.83 37.37 -64.99
N ASP A 249 -69.48 38.65 -65.20
CA ASP A 249 -68.26 39.24 -64.64
C ASP A 249 -68.25 39.17 -63.09
N ALA A 250 -69.40 39.42 -62.44
CA ALA A 250 -69.54 39.30 -60.99
C ALA A 250 -69.42 37.85 -60.49
N LEU A 251 -69.91 36.87 -61.26
CA LEU A 251 -69.72 35.45 -60.98
C LEU A 251 -68.24 35.06 -61.12
N ASP A 252 -67.57 35.49 -62.18
CA ASP A 252 -66.15 35.21 -62.43
C ASP A 252 -65.26 35.85 -61.33
N GLU A 253 -65.55 37.09 -60.90
CA GLU A 253 -64.86 37.72 -59.76
C GLU A 253 -65.09 36.97 -58.44
N LEU A 254 -66.30 36.48 -58.18
CA LEU A 254 -66.61 35.69 -56.97
C LEU A 254 -65.97 34.29 -57.02
N LEU A 255 -65.90 33.68 -58.19
CA LEU A 255 -65.20 32.41 -58.42
C LEU A 255 -63.71 32.57 -58.16
N ASP A 256 -63.08 33.62 -58.69
CA ASP A 256 -61.68 33.93 -58.45
C ASP A 256 -61.39 34.19 -56.97
N GLN A 257 -62.27 34.92 -56.27
CA GLN A 257 -62.15 35.13 -54.81
C GLN A 257 -62.24 33.81 -54.01
N GLU A 258 -63.16 32.91 -54.35
CA GLU A 258 -63.28 31.60 -53.70
C GLU A 258 -62.06 30.72 -53.97
N LEU A 259 -61.52 30.75 -55.19
CA LEU A 259 -60.31 30.02 -55.57
C LEU A 259 -59.05 30.58 -54.87
N GLU A 260 -58.93 31.90 -54.75
CA GLU A 260 -57.85 32.56 -53.98
C GLU A 260 -57.93 32.22 -52.49
N GLN A 261 -59.15 32.20 -51.90
CA GLN A 261 -59.34 31.78 -50.51
C GLN A 261 -58.94 30.31 -50.31
N LEU A 262 -59.25 29.44 -51.27
CA LEU A 262 -58.85 28.03 -51.24
C LEU A 262 -57.33 27.86 -51.37
N GLU A 263 -56.67 28.61 -52.26
CA GLU A 263 -55.21 28.64 -52.37
C GLU A 263 -54.53 29.17 -51.10
N ALA A 264 -55.06 30.24 -50.51
CA ALA A 264 -54.55 30.79 -49.25
C ALA A 264 -54.77 29.83 -48.06
N ARG A 265 -55.81 28.99 -48.10
CA ARG A 265 -56.02 27.92 -47.13
C ARG A 265 -55.00 26.80 -47.31
N ARG A 266 -54.79 26.31 -48.53
CA ARG A 266 -53.76 25.32 -48.86
C ARG A 266 -52.37 25.78 -48.42
N GLN A 267 -51.99 27.03 -48.71
CA GLN A 267 -50.67 27.56 -48.30
C GLN A 267 -50.50 27.58 -46.78
N ARG A 268 -51.57 27.94 -46.03
CA ARG A 268 -51.57 27.85 -44.56
C ARG A 268 -51.45 26.42 -44.08
N ASP A 269 -52.25 25.50 -44.60
CA ASP A 269 -52.24 24.09 -44.21
C ASP A 269 -50.87 23.42 -44.48
N LEU A 270 -50.21 23.78 -45.59
CA LEU A 270 -48.85 23.33 -45.90
C LEU A 270 -47.80 23.91 -44.95
N ALA A 271 -47.86 25.21 -44.66
CA ALA A 271 -46.95 25.87 -43.73
C ALA A 271 -47.10 25.37 -42.29
N ASP A 272 -48.34 25.14 -41.85
CA ASP A 272 -48.63 24.58 -40.52
C ASP A 272 -48.11 23.13 -40.42
N ALA A 273 -48.30 22.32 -41.46
CA ALA A 273 -47.74 20.96 -41.49
C ALA A 273 -46.21 20.95 -41.46
N GLU A 274 -45.55 21.84 -42.22
CA GLU A 274 -44.10 21.97 -42.28
C GLU A 274 -43.51 22.40 -40.93
N THR A 275 -44.07 23.46 -40.32
CA THR A 275 -43.62 23.96 -39.01
C THR A 275 -43.76 22.94 -37.88
N LEU A 276 -44.83 22.14 -37.88
CA LEU A 276 -45.01 21.04 -36.92
C LEU A 276 -43.93 19.96 -37.10
N THR A 277 -43.66 19.54 -38.35
CA THR A 277 -42.63 18.54 -38.62
C THR A 277 -41.22 19.02 -38.30
N ASP A 278 -40.89 20.28 -38.61
CA ASP A 278 -39.59 20.85 -38.29
C ASP A 278 -39.38 20.97 -36.77
N ALA A 279 -40.41 21.39 -36.02
CA ALA A 279 -40.34 21.46 -34.56
C ALA A 279 -40.13 20.07 -33.92
N GLU A 280 -40.77 19.03 -34.44
CA GLU A 280 -40.54 17.66 -33.99
C GLU A 280 -39.13 17.15 -34.35
N ARG A 281 -38.62 17.53 -35.53
CA ARG A 281 -37.26 17.20 -35.98
C ARG A 281 -36.20 17.81 -35.07
N GLU A 282 -36.30 19.12 -34.83
CA GLU A 282 -35.39 19.85 -33.94
C GLU A 282 -35.40 19.27 -32.53
N ARG A 283 -36.58 18.91 -32.01
CA ARG A 283 -36.71 18.27 -30.70
C ARG A 283 -35.96 16.93 -30.66
N LYS A 284 -36.14 16.07 -31.67
CA LYS A 284 -35.48 14.76 -31.75
C LYS A 284 -33.96 14.88 -31.90
N GLU A 285 -33.50 15.83 -32.72
CA GLU A 285 -32.08 16.14 -32.85
C GLU A 285 -31.49 16.65 -31.53
N TYR A 286 -32.22 17.50 -30.81
CA TYR A 286 -31.82 17.99 -29.49
C TYR A 286 -31.75 16.86 -28.45
N GLU A 287 -32.74 15.97 -28.41
CA GLU A 287 -32.74 14.79 -27.53
C GLU A 287 -31.52 13.89 -27.83
N ALA A 288 -31.24 13.61 -29.10
CA ALA A 288 -30.10 12.80 -29.52
C ALA A 288 -28.75 13.47 -29.20
N THR A 289 -28.62 14.79 -29.37
CA THR A 289 -27.40 15.52 -29.01
C THR A 289 -27.14 15.48 -27.50
N GLN A 290 -28.16 15.72 -26.68
CA GLN A 290 -28.04 15.56 -25.23
C GLN A 290 -27.62 14.14 -24.82
N GLU A 291 -28.19 13.12 -25.45
CA GLU A 291 -27.87 11.73 -25.11
C GLU A 291 -26.44 11.34 -25.51
N ARG A 292 -25.95 11.85 -26.66
CA ARG A 292 -24.54 11.72 -27.05
C ARG A 292 -23.60 12.41 -26.07
N GLU A 293 -23.95 13.62 -25.63
CA GLU A 293 -23.15 14.35 -24.63
C GLU A 293 -23.09 13.59 -23.31
N ARG A 294 -24.23 13.09 -22.80
CA ARG A 294 -24.28 12.26 -21.58
C ARG A 294 -23.43 11.00 -21.70
N LEU A 295 -23.49 10.32 -22.85
CA LEU A 295 -22.69 9.12 -23.12
C LEU A 295 -21.20 9.46 -23.12
N GLN A 296 -20.82 10.55 -23.78
CA GLN A 296 -19.43 11.02 -23.85
C GLN A 296 -18.90 11.44 -22.48
N GLU A 297 -19.69 12.15 -21.68
CA GLU A 297 -19.33 12.48 -20.30
C GLU A 297 -19.16 11.22 -19.43
N SER A 298 -20.06 10.24 -19.56
CA SER A 298 -19.97 8.97 -18.84
C SER A 298 -18.69 8.21 -19.20
N LEU A 299 -18.39 8.11 -20.50
CA LEU A 299 -17.16 7.51 -21.02
C LEU A 299 -15.92 8.22 -20.45
N GLN A 300 -15.89 9.55 -20.50
CA GLN A 300 -14.76 10.33 -20.00
C GLN A 300 -14.52 10.06 -18.51
N ARG A 301 -15.59 10.07 -17.68
CA ARG A 301 -15.50 9.77 -16.24
C ARG A 301 -14.97 8.36 -15.98
N GLN A 302 -15.41 7.37 -16.76
CA GLN A 302 -14.93 5.99 -16.64
C GLN A 302 -13.45 5.86 -17.02
N LEU A 303 -13.03 6.50 -18.12
CA LEU A 303 -11.63 6.51 -18.55
C LEU A 303 -10.73 7.20 -17.53
N ASP A 304 -11.14 8.36 -17.00
CA ASP A 304 -10.39 9.09 -15.97
C ASP A 304 -10.24 8.26 -14.69
N THR A 305 -11.29 7.50 -14.32
CA THR A 305 -11.25 6.58 -13.18
C THR A 305 -10.23 5.47 -13.41
N LEU A 306 -10.24 4.83 -14.58
CA LEU A 306 -9.26 3.78 -14.93
C LEU A 306 -7.83 4.31 -14.98
N LEU A 307 -7.61 5.50 -15.56
CA LEU A 307 -6.30 6.15 -15.61
C LEU A 307 -5.75 6.44 -14.22
N ARG A 308 -6.62 6.89 -13.31
CA ARG A 308 -6.25 7.13 -11.92
C ARG A 308 -5.87 5.83 -11.22
N GLU A 309 -6.65 4.76 -11.37
CA GLU A 309 -6.33 3.45 -10.79
C GLU A 309 -5.03 2.85 -11.35
N GLU A 310 -4.81 2.93 -12.67
CA GLU A 310 -3.57 2.52 -13.34
C GLU A 310 -2.38 3.26 -12.71
N LYS A 311 -2.48 4.59 -12.60
CA LYS A 311 -1.44 5.43 -12.03
C LYS A 311 -1.18 5.09 -10.56
N GLU A 312 -2.21 4.92 -9.74
CA GLU A 312 -2.07 4.56 -8.32
C GLU A 312 -1.34 3.20 -8.16
N LYS A 313 -1.69 2.19 -8.97
CA LYS A 313 -0.99 0.89 -8.96
C LYS A 313 0.47 1.00 -9.40
N LEU A 314 0.74 1.78 -10.44
CA LEU A 314 2.12 2.01 -10.91
C LEU A 314 2.96 2.76 -9.88
N GLU A 315 2.40 3.77 -9.21
CA GLU A 315 3.07 4.50 -8.13
C GLU A 315 3.41 3.60 -6.94
N LEU A 316 2.50 2.68 -6.57
CA LEU A 316 2.75 1.69 -5.53
C LEU A 316 3.92 0.77 -5.91
N LEU A 317 3.94 0.30 -7.16
CA LEU A 317 5.01 -0.54 -7.70
C LEU A 317 6.36 0.21 -7.71
N ASP A 318 6.37 1.45 -8.18
CA ASP A 318 7.55 2.32 -8.21
C ASP A 318 8.08 2.62 -6.81
N GLY A 319 7.17 2.67 -5.85
CA GLY A 319 7.46 2.80 -4.44
C GLY A 319 8.22 1.61 -3.85
N ILE A 320 8.27 0.44 -4.50
CA ILE A 320 9.07 -0.71 -4.05
C ILE A 320 10.54 -0.39 -4.30
N LYS A 321 11.24 -0.01 -3.23
CA LYS A 321 12.67 0.33 -3.24
C LYS A 321 13.37 -0.27 -2.02
N LEU A 322 14.63 -0.66 -2.20
CA LEU A 322 15.48 -1.14 -1.10
C LEU A 322 15.48 -0.14 0.07
N LYS A 323 15.52 -0.66 1.31
CA LYS A 323 15.53 0.12 2.57
C LYS A 323 14.24 0.91 2.86
N ARG A 324 13.24 0.91 1.96
CA ARG A 324 11.92 1.50 2.27
C ARG A 324 11.31 0.74 3.44
N ILE A 325 10.72 1.50 4.35
CA ILE A 325 10.01 0.97 5.50
C ILE A 325 8.52 0.97 5.18
N LEU A 326 7.87 -0.14 5.52
CA LEU A 326 6.46 -0.36 5.22
C LEU A 326 5.68 -0.56 6.51
N THR A 327 4.50 0.03 6.57
CA THR A 327 3.47 -0.32 7.54
C THR A 327 2.88 -1.70 7.23
N GLU A 328 2.12 -2.27 8.18
CA GLU A 328 1.45 -3.56 7.99
C GLU A 328 0.42 -3.50 6.84
N GLN A 329 -0.27 -2.37 6.66
CA GLN A 329 -1.22 -2.17 5.56
C GLN A 329 -0.50 -2.10 4.21
N GLU A 330 0.52 -1.25 4.09
CA GLU A 330 1.32 -1.13 2.86
C GLU A 330 1.98 -2.47 2.49
N TYR A 331 2.51 -3.22 3.47
CA TYR A 331 3.12 -4.52 3.21
C TYR A 331 2.12 -5.52 2.63
N ARG A 332 0.88 -5.56 3.15
CA ARG A 332 -0.18 -6.43 2.62
C ARG A 332 -0.59 -6.02 1.21
N GLN A 333 -0.80 -4.72 0.98
CA GLN A 333 -1.15 -4.17 -0.34
C GLN A 333 -0.07 -4.48 -1.38
N LEU A 334 1.20 -4.25 -1.07
CA LEU A 334 2.30 -4.54 -1.98
C LEU A 334 2.47 -6.04 -2.22
N ARG A 335 2.24 -6.88 -1.21
CA ARG A 335 2.33 -8.34 -1.35
C ARG A 335 1.21 -8.90 -2.23
N GLU A 336 0.04 -8.28 -2.20
CA GLU A 336 -1.09 -8.61 -3.08
C GLU A 336 -0.87 -8.13 -4.50
N LEU A 337 -0.37 -6.90 -4.68
CA LEU A 337 -0.09 -6.32 -5.98
C LEU A 337 1.07 -7.03 -6.70
N ALA A 338 2.17 -7.28 -5.98
CA ALA A 338 3.44 -7.75 -6.55
C ALA A 338 3.98 -8.96 -5.79
N PRO A 339 3.35 -10.14 -5.94
CA PRO A 339 3.80 -11.36 -5.29
C PRO A 339 5.20 -11.76 -5.79
N GLY A 340 6.14 -11.93 -4.87
CA GLY A 340 7.51 -12.38 -5.19
C GLY A 340 8.47 -11.30 -5.69
N ALA A 341 7.99 -10.13 -6.13
CA ALA A 341 8.84 -9.05 -6.65
C ALA A 341 9.75 -8.40 -5.59
N PHE A 342 9.41 -8.53 -4.30
CA PHE A 342 10.22 -8.02 -3.21
C PHE A 342 10.19 -8.94 -1.99
N LYS A 343 11.26 -8.86 -1.19
CA LYS A 343 11.32 -9.45 0.14
C LYS A 343 11.34 -8.33 1.16
N ALA A 344 10.44 -8.38 2.15
CA ALA A 344 10.46 -7.49 3.29
C ALA A 344 10.32 -8.27 4.59
N ASP A 345 11.18 -7.95 5.54
CA ASP A 345 11.28 -8.63 6.83
C ASP A 345 11.30 -7.60 7.98
N MET A 346 11.15 -8.08 9.22
CA MET A 346 11.22 -7.27 10.43
C MET A 346 12.38 -7.69 11.34
N GLY A 347 12.71 -6.83 12.30
CA GLY A 347 13.62 -7.14 13.39
C GLY A 347 15.09 -7.06 13.01
N ALA A 348 15.95 -7.47 13.94
CA ALA A 348 17.40 -7.45 13.72
C ALA A 348 17.86 -8.44 12.64
N GLY A 349 17.11 -9.51 12.37
CA GLY A 349 17.37 -10.42 11.25
C GLY A 349 17.31 -9.69 9.90
N ALA A 350 16.25 -8.91 9.67
CA ALA A 350 16.10 -8.12 8.44
C ALA A 350 17.23 -7.11 8.25
N ILE A 351 17.65 -6.44 9.34
CA ILE A 351 18.77 -5.49 9.29
C ILE A 351 20.10 -6.20 8.99
N ARG A 352 20.32 -7.39 9.54
CA ARG A 352 21.51 -8.20 9.24
C ARG A 352 21.54 -8.60 7.77
N ASP A 353 20.43 -9.12 7.25
CA ASP A 353 20.33 -9.53 5.85
C ASP A 353 20.52 -8.34 4.90
N LEU A 354 19.97 -7.18 5.26
CA LEU A 354 20.17 -5.93 4.53
C LEU A 354 21.65 -5.51 4.53
N ILE A 355 22.34 -5.58 5.67
CA ILE A 355 23.78 -5.26 5.75
C ILE A 355 24.57 -6.18 4.84
N VAL A 356 24.39 -7.50 4.96
CA VAL A 356 25.15 -8.49 4.19
C VAL A 356 24.95 -8.33 2.69
N ARG A 357 23.75 -7.95 2.24
CA ARG A 357 23.44 -7.83 0.81
C ARG A 357 23.82 -6.48 0.20
N THR A 358 23.78 -5.39 0.98
CA THR A 358 23.86 -4.03 0.43
C THR A 358 25.11 -3.26 0.82
N VAL A 359 25.82 -3.67 1.87
CA VAL A 359 26.97 -2.93 2.39
C VAL A 359 28.25 -3.46 1.76
N ASP A 360 28.69 -2.77 0.72
CA ASP A 360 30.07 -2.83 0.22
C ASP A 360 30.84 -1.64 0.78
N LEU A 361 31.76 -1.92 1.71
CA LEU A 361 32.51 -0.89 2.43
C LEU A 361 33.44 -0.09 1.51
N GLU A 362 33.98 -0.71 0.46
CA GLU A 362 34.91 -0.04 -0.47
C GLU A 362 34.15 0.93 -1.35
N LYS A 363 33.12 0.41 -2.04
CA LYS A 363 32.27 1.23 -2.91
C LYS A 363 31.62 2.39 -2.15
N MET A 364 31.09 2.12 -0.95
CA MET A 364 30.49 3.18 -0.12
C MET A 364 31.48 4.24 0.32
N ALA A 365 32.74 3.88 0.57
CA ALA A 365 33.76 4.86 0.94
C ALA A 365 34.06 5.82 -0.22
N ASP A 366 34.20 5.29 -1.44
CA ASP A 366 34.50 6.09 -2.63
C ASP A 366 33.33 7.02 -2.99
N GLU A 367 32.10 6.52 -2.93
CA GLU A 367 30.87 7.31 -3.12
C GLU A 367 30.77 8.45 -2.09
N LEU A 368 30.97 8.14 -0.80
CA LEU A 368 30.89 9.13 0.27
C LEU A 368 32.05 10.13 0.23
N GLN A 369 33.25 9.70 -0.18
CA GLN A 369 34.38 10.59 -0.38
C GLN A 369 34.06 11.59 -1.49
N THR A 370 33.52 11.13 -2.61
CA THR A 370 33.05 12.00 -3.70
C THR A 370 31.98 12.97 -3.21
N GLU A 371 30.96 12.50 -2.47
CA GLU A 371 29.88 13.33 -1.92
C GLU A 371 30.41 14.41 -0.96
N VAL A 372 31.44 14.11 -0.16
CA VAL A 372 32.07 15.07 0.78
C VAL A 372 32.82 16.19 0.06
N HIS A 373 33.35 15.94 -1.14
CA HIS A 373 34.06 16.94 -1.95
C HIS A 373 33.12 17.76 -2.82
N THR A 374 32.07 17.14 -3.39
CA THR A 374 31.12 17.81 -4.29
C THR A 374 30.08 18.65 -3.55
N THR A 375 29.68 18.22 -2.35
CA THR A 375 28.55 18.81 -1.65
C THR A 375 28.99 19.75 -0.53
N GLN A 376 28.20 20.79 -0.24
CA GLN A 376 28.43 21.73 0.87
C GLN A 376 27.33 21.66 1.95
N GLY A 377 27.54 22.36 3.07
CA GLY A 377 26.53 22.53 4.11
C GLY A 377 26.20 21.26 4.93
N GLN A 378 24.90 21.04 5.20
CA GLN A 378 24.44 19.93 6.05
C GLN A 378 24.68 18.55 5.42
N ARG A 379 24.53 18.43 4.09
CA ARG A 379 24.73 17.18 3.37
C ARG A 379 26.18 16.71 3.43
N ARG A 380 27.14 17.63 3.30
CA ARG A 380 28.57 17.38 3.56
C ARG A 380 28.80 16.86 4.98
N LYS A 381 28.27 17.54 6.01
CA LYS A 381 28.42 17.12 7.41
C LYS A 381 27.87 15.71 7.67
N LYS A 382 26.75 15.34 7.02
CA LYS A 382 26.17 14.00 7.12
C LYS A 382 27.10 12.97 6.44
N ALA A 383 27.52 13.23 5.21
CA ALA A 383 28.42 12.36 4.45
C ALA A 383 29.75 12.13 5.20
N THR A 384 30.36 13.18 5.78
CA THR A 384 31.59 13.05 6.58
C THR A 384 31.41 12.15 7.81
N LYS A 385 30.27 12.28 8.52
CA LYS A 385 29.98 11.41 9.68
C LYS A 385 29.79 9.95 9.26
N ARG A 386 29.17 9.70 8.10
CA ARG A 386 28.99 8.36 7.53
C ARG A 386 30.33 7.77 7.09
N LEU A 387 31.12 8.53 6.33
CA LEU A 387 32.45 8.13 5.85
C LEU A 387 33.35 7.72 7.02
N ARG A 388 33.34 8.47 8.13
CA ARG A 388 34.11 8.12 9.34
C ARG A 388 33.74 6.74 9.90
N VAL A 389 32.47 6.33 9.83
CA VAL A 389 32.05 4.99 10.28
C VAL A 389 32.50 3.92 9.28
N VAL A 390 32.33 4.16 7.98
CA VAL A 390 32.74 3.23 6.92
C VAL A 390 34.25 3.01 6.94
N GLU A 391 35.05 4.08 7.01
CA GLU A 391 36.51 3.97 7.14
C GLU A 391 36.94 3.24 8.42
N ALA A 392 36.23 3.44 9.54
CA ALA A 392 36.54 2.72 10.76
C ALA A 392 36.36 1.21 10.59
N PHE A 393 35.32 0.77 9.86
CA PHE A 393 35.14 -0.65 9.52
C PHE A 393 36.21 -1.15 8.55
N ARG A 394 36.52 -0.40 7.48
CA ARG A 394 37.60 -0.76 6.52
C ARG A 394 38.95 -0.92 7.22
N LYS A 395 39.37 0.06 8.02
CA LYS A 395 40.68 0.07 8.70
C LYS A 395 40.80 -1.01 9.77
N SER A 396 39.70 -1.38 10.42
CA SER A 396 39.71 -2.35 11.51
C SER A 396 39.51 -3.80 11.06
N GLY A 397 39.08 -4.03 9.82
CA GLY A 397 38.73 -5.36 9.32
C GLY A 397 37.48 -5.96 9.96
N ASN A 398 36.75 -5.19 10.78
CA ASN A 398 35.52 -5.65 11.40
C ASN A 398 34.39 -5.71 10.36
N ARG A 399 33.56 -6.75 10.44
CA ARG A 399 32.36 -6.85 9.60
C ARG A 399 31.17 -6.14 10.25
N PRO A 400 30.42 -5.29 9.54
CA PRO A 400 29.32 -4.52 10.13
C PRO A 400 28.18 -5.39 10.71
N GLU A 401 27.94 -6.58 10.16
CA GLU A 401 26.94 -7.51 10.67
C GLU A 401 27.23 -8.01 12.09
N TRP A 402 28.47 -7.92 12.58
CA TRP A 402 28.82 -8.28 13.96
C TRP A 402 28.18 -7.35 15.01
N MET A 403 27.60 -6.22 14.58
CA MET A 403 26.73 -5.40 15.43
C MET A 403 25.41 -6.11 15.81
N ILE A 404 25.08 -7.21 15.13
CA ILE A 404 23.88 -8.03 15.35
C ILE A 404 24.34 -9.40 15.84
N LEU A 405 23.91 -9.75 17.04
CA LEU A 405 24.32 -10.94 17.75
C LEU A 405 23.40 -12.10 17.41
N THR A 406 23.98 -13.19 16.93
CA THR A 406 23.35 -14.52 16.83
C THR A 406 23.71 -15.41 18.01
N VAL A 407 24.87 -15.14 18.62
CA VAL A 407 25.38 -15.82 19.81
C VAL A 407 25.64 -14.78 20.89
N LEU A 408 25.12 -15.02 22.10
CA LEU A 408 25.30 -14.13 23.25
C LEU A 408 26.30 -14.75 24.23
N PRO A 409 27.42 -14.08 24.56
CA PRO A 409 28.34 -14.59 25.58
C PRO A 409 27.72 -14.55 26.98
N VAL A 410 28.06 -15.54 27.80
CA VAL A 410 27.69 -15.62 29.21
C VAL A 410 28.94 -15.47 30.07
N ILE A 411 28.93 -14.42 30.88
CA ILE A 411 30.04 -14.07 31.77
C ILE A 411 30.28 -15.20 32.80
N PRO A 412 31.55 -15.44 33.21
CA PRO A 412 31.90 -16.43 34.23
C PRO A 412 31.12 -16.26 35.55
N PRO A 413 30.70 -17.35 36.23
CA PRO A 413 29.84 -17.30 37.41
C PRO A 413 30.42 -16.55 38.62
N GLU A 414 31.74 -16.55 38.81
CA GLU A 414 32.36 -15.83 39.93
C GLU A 414 32.23 -14.31 39.79
N LEU A 415 32.07 -13.80 38.57
CA LEU A 415 31.78 -12.38 38.32
C LEU A 415 30.30 -12.04 38.48
N ARG A 416 29.44 -13.04 38.71
CA ARG A 416 28.00 -12.91 38.98
C ARG A 416 27.55 -13.86 40.09
N PRO A 417 28.12 -13.71 41.30
CA PRO A 417 27.95 -14.71 42.36
C PRO A 417 26.49 -14.79 42.86
N MET A 418 26.17 -15.96 43.41
CA MET A 418 24.97 -16.21 44.19
C MET A 418 25.43 -16.68 45.57
N VAL A 419 25.11 -15.90 46.60
CA VAL A 419 25.58 -16.11 47.96
C VAL A 419 24.42 -16.49 48.85
N GLN A 420 24.60 -17.53 49.66
CA GLN A 420 23.63 -17.91 50.68
C GLN A 420 23.76 -16.96 51.87
N LEU A 421 22.64 -16.41 52.32
CA LEU A 421 22.54 -15.60 53.53
C LEU A 421 22.05 -16.46 54.70
N ASP A 422 22.23 -15.94 55.91
CA ASP A 422 21.68 -16.54 57.12
C ASP A 422 20.15 -16.67 57.00
N GLY A 423 19.63 -17.81 57.45
CA GLY A 423 18.20 -18.15 57.31
C GLY A 423 17.81 -18.74 55.95
N GLY A 424 18.76 -19.25 55.16
CA GLY A 424 18.47 -20.03 53.94
C GLY A 424 18.02 -19.21 52.73
N ARG A 425 18.13 -17.88 52.80
CA ARG A 425 17.87 -16.98 51.66
C ARG A 425 19.09 -16.92 50.74
N PHE A 426 18.88 -16.50 49.49
CA PHE A 426 19.97 -16.28 48.54
C PHE A 426 19.99 -14.84 48.07
N ALA A 427 21.18 -14.24 48.04
CA ALA A 427 21.46 -13.01 47.32
C ALA A 427 22.01 -13.36 45.94
N THR A 428 21.39 -12.84 44.89
CA THR A 428 21.77 -13.08 43.49
C THR A 428 22.16 -11.79 42.81
N SER A 429 23.20 -11.82 41.98
CA SER A 429 23.49 -10.72 41.04
C SER A 429 22.33 -10.51 40.03
N ASP A 430 21.97 -9.25 39.76
CA ASP A 430 20.98 -8.86 38.75
C ASP A 430 21.27 -9.46 37.36
N LEU A 431 22.55 -9.71 37.05
CA LEU A 431 22.95 -10.32 35.78
C LEU A 431 22.33 -11.71 35.61
N ASN A 432 22.22 -12.49 36.69
CA ASN A 432 21.64 -13.83 36.62
C ASN A 432 20.18 -13.75 36.19
N ASP A 433 19.38 -12.85 36.75
CA ASP A 433 17.97 -12.69 36.36
C ASP A 433 17.80 -12.14 34.93
N LEU A 434 18.77 -11.39 34.42
CA LEU A 434 18.78 -10.96 33.03
C LEU A 434 19.09 -12.13 32.08
N TYR A 435 20.12 -12.93 32.37
CA TYR A 435 20.40 -14.14 31.59
C TYR A 435 19.23 -15.13 31.63
N ARG A 436 18.62 -15.35 32.81
CA ARG A 436 17.42 -16.20 32.96
C ARG A 436 16.29 -15.73 32.06
N ARG A 437 16.03 -14.43 32.01
CA ARG A 437 15.02 -13.85 31.11
C ARG A 437 15.36 -14.11 29.65
N VAL A 438 16.60 -13.89 29.22
CA VAL A 438 17.01 -14.17 27.84
C VAL A 438 16.83 -15.65 27.49
N ILE A 439 17.30 -16.56 28.35
CA ILE A 439 17.19 -18.02 28.13
C ILE A 439 15.72 -18.45 28.06
N ASN A 440 14.89 -17.99 28.99
CA ASN A 440 13.45 -18.30 29.00
C ASN A 440 12.76 -17.85 27.71
N ARG A 441 13.02 -16.62 27.26
CA ARG A 441 12.46 -16.07 26.02
C ARG A 441 12.97 -16.80 24.79
N ASN A 442 14.26 -17.12 24.76
CA ASN A 442 14.89 -17.85 23.67
C ASN A 442 14.33 -19.27 23.54
N ASN A 443 14.21 -20.00 24.66
CA ASN A 443 13.66 -21.36 24.67
C ASN A 443 12.18 -21.37 24.32
N ARG A 444 11.41 -20.39 24.80
CA ARG A 444 10.01 -20.22 24.40
C ARG A 444 9.90 -19.95 22.90
N LEU A 445 10.75 -19.08 22.34
CA LEU A 445 10.79 -18.80 20.92
C LEU A 445 11.14 -20.04 20.09
N LYS A 446 12.15 -20.85 20.49
CA LYS A 446 12.49 -22.12 19.84
C LYS A 446 11.27 -23.05 19.78
N ARG A 447 10.59 -23.26 20.91
CA ARG A 447 9.37 -24.08 20.97
C ARG A 447 8.23 -23.53 20.10
N LEU A 448 8.02 -22.22 20.08
CA LEU A 448 6.99 -21.60 19.24
C LEU A 448 7.27 -21.80 17.74
N MET A 449 8.56 -21.79 17.34
CA MET A 449 8.97 -22.06 15.97
C MET A 449 8.80 -23.54 15.61
N GLU A 450 9.16 -24.45 16.50
CA GLU A 450 8.95 -25.90 16.33
C GLU A 450 7.46 -26.26 16.18
N LEU A 451 6.58 -25.56 16.91
CA LEU A 451 5.13 -25.75 16.84
C LEU A 451 4.45 -24.99 15.69
N ASN A 452 5.21 -24.32 14.82
CA ASN A 452 4.69 -23.46 13.74
C ASN A 452 3.60 -22.48 14.24
N ALA A 453 3.82 -21.86 15.40
CA ALA A 453 2.87 -20.93 15.98
C ALA A 453 2.61 -19.71 15.06
N PRO A 454 1.41 -19.10 15.10
CA PRO A 454 1.08 -17.93 14.28
C PRO A 454 2.14 -16.82 14.37
N GLU A 455 2.42 -16.17 13.23
CA GLU A 455 3.51 -15.18 13.12
C GLU A 455 3.39 -14.03 14.13
N ILE A 456 2.17 -13.62 14.50
CA ILE A 456 1.94 -12.55 15.48
C ILE A 456 2.57 -12.91 16.85
N ILE A 457 2.41 -14.17 17.27
CA ILE A 457 2.96 -14.67 18.54
C ILE A 457 4.48 -14.75 18.46
N VAL A 458 5.00 -15.29 17.35
CA VAL A 458 6.44 -15.41 17.10
C VAL A 458 7.11 -14.03 17.05
N ARG A 459 6.50 -13.05 16.38
CA ARG A 459 6.97 -11.66 16.31
C ARG A 459 7.02 -11.01 17.68
N ASN A 460 5.97 -11.17 18.49
CA ASN A 460 5.98 -10.64 19.85
C ASN A 460 7.08 -11.28 20.71
N GLU A 461 7.29 -12.60 20.62
CA GLU A 461 8.35 -13.25 21.39
C GLU A 461 9.76 -12.83 20.91
N LYS A 462 9.96 -12.65 19.59
CA LYS A 462 11.20 -12.07 19.04
C LYS A 462 11.43 -10.64 19.54
N ARG A 463 10.40 -9.80 19.61
CA ARG A 463 10.47 -8.45 20.20
C ARG A 463 10.85 -8.51 21.68
N MET A 464 10.23 -9.40 22.45
CA MET A 464 10.58 -9.58 23.87
C MET A 464 12.01 -10.07 24.07
N LEU A 465 12.53 -10.92 23.18
CA LEU A 465 13.92 -11.36 23.19
C LEU A 465 14.88 -10.18 22.92
N GLN A 466 14.57 -9.33 21.94
CA GLN A 466 15.32 -8.11 21.64
C GLN A 466 15.32 -7.12 22.83
N GLU A 467 14.19 -6.98 23.54
CA GLU A 467 14.07 -6.13 24.73
C GLU A 467 14.80 -6.69 25.97
N ALA A 468 14.83 -8.03 26.10
CA ALA A 468 15.53 -8.74 27.17
C ALA A 468 17.05 -8.81 26.94
N GLY A 469 17.48 -8.62 25.70
CA GLY A 469 18.83 -8.84 25.23
C GLY A 469 19.94 -7.93 25.81
N PRO A 470 21.10 -7.89 25.14
CA PRO A 470 22.40 -7.48 25.71
C PRO A 470 22.41 -6.08 26.32
N GLY A 471 21.58 -5.16 25.81
CA GLY A 471 21.51 -3.79 26.30
C GLY A 471 21.03 -3.62 27.75
N ARG A 472 20.26 -4.58 28.29
CA ARG A 472 19.92 -4.59 29.73
C ARG A 472 21.01 -5.25 30.57
N ILE A 473 21.61 -6.33 30.06
CA ILE A 473 22.73 -7.04 30.71
C ILE A 473 23.89 -6.09 30.95
N GLU A 474 24.19 -5.25 29.98
CA GLU A 474 25.33 -4.32 30.06
C GLU A 474 25.03 -3.07 30.88
N LYS A 475 23.80 -2.53 30.82
CA LYS A 475 23.37 -1.46 31.75
C LYS A 475 23.40 -1.92 33.21
N ALA A 476 23.10 -3.20 33.48
CA ALA A 476 23.23 -3.77 34.82
C ALA A 476 24.71 -3.94 35.22
N ARG A 477 25.58 -4.35 34.29
CA ARG A 477 27.03 -4.44 34.51
C ARG A 477 27.66 -3.07 34.83
N ALA A 478 27.31 -2.01 34.09
CA ALA A 478 27.83 -0.66 34.31
C ALA A 478 27.33 0.00 35.62
N ARG A 479 26.18 -0.44 36.14
CA ARG A 479 25.64 0.00 37.44
C ARG A 479 26.21 -0.75 38.63
N GLY A 480 27.24 -1.60 38.45
CA GLY A 480 27.97 -2.29 39.51
C GLY A 480 28.77 -1.39 40.46
N GLY A 481 28.17 -0.28 40.89
CA GLY A 481 28.68 0.69 41.87
C GLY A 481 27.57 1.46 42.63
N GLY A 482 26.31 1.02 42.59
CA GLY A 482 25.26 1.62 43.44
C GLY A 482 23.96 0.82 43.43
N PRO A 483 23.25 0.71 44.58
CA PRO A 483 22.07 -0.14 44.67
C PRO A 483 20.95 0.41 43.79
N ALA A 484 20.30 -0.49 43.04
CA ALA A 484 19.02 -0.22 42.42
C ALA A 484 17.95 -0.09 43.52
N LYS A 485 17.89 1.08 44.18
CA LYS A 485 16.70 1.46 44.96
C LYS A 485 15.53 1.49 43.98
N GLY A 486 14.50 0.70 44.28
CA GLY A 486 13.23 0.75 43.59
C GLY A 486 12.73 2.19 43.53
N GLN A 487 12.35 2.63 42.33
CA GLN A 487 11.60 3.87 42.19
C GLN A 487 10.28 3.73 42.94
N PRO A 488 9.97 4.58 43.93
CA PRO A 488 8.58 4.77 44.30
C PRO A 488 7.91 5.53 43.15
N ARG A 489 6.73 5.07 42.72
CA ARG A 489 5.85 5.83 41.83
C ARG A 489 5.63 7.22 42.47
N PRO A 490 5.66 8.34 41.72
CA PRO A 490 5.27 9.62 42.29
C PRO A 490 3.79 9.54 42.70
N LYS A 491 3.52 9.64 44.00
CA LYS A 491 2.20 10.00 44.50
C LYS A 491 1.96 11.44 44.06
N ASN A 492 0.97 11.64 43.20
CA ASN A 492 0.43 12.98 42.94
C ASN A 492 -0.21 13.49 44.25
N MET A 493 0.54 14.32 44.97
CA MET A 493 -0.02 15.23 45.97
C MET A 493 -0.58 16.42 45.20
N ARG A 494 -1.89 16.40 44.94
CA ARG A 494 -2.67 17.64 44.87
C ARG A 494 -3.33 17.80 46.24
N GLN A 495 -2.70 18.60 47.09
CA GLN A 495 -3.39 19.25 48.18
C GLN A 495 -4.21 20.38 47.55
N ASN A 496 -5.53 20.35 47.75
CA ASN A 496 -6.36 21.55 47.78
C ASN A 496 -6.61 21.84 49.28
N PRO A 497 -6.52 23.11 49.72
CA PRO A 497 -6.78 23.48 51.10
C PRO A 497 -8.29 23.60 51.36
N GLN A 498 -8.72 23.04 52.48
CA GLN A 498 -9.56 23.76 53.44
C GLN A 498 -8.75 23.90 54.73
#